data_AF-A0A143WYU3-F1
#
_entry.id   AF-A0A143WYU3-F1
#
_cell.length_a   1.000
_cell.length_b   1.000
_cell.length_c   1.000
_cell.angle_alpha   90.00
_cell.angle_beta   90.00
_cell.angle_gamma   90.00
#
_symmetry.space_group_name_H-M   'P 1'
#
loop_
_entity.id
_entity.type
_entity.pdbx_description
1 polymer ?
#
loop_
_entity_poly.entity_id
_entity_poly.type
_entity_poly.pdbx_seq_one_letter_code
_entity_poly.pdbx_strand_id
1 'polypeptide(L)'
;MTNCFEFMVQDKLNHSSWPASISDFHDCGLFFQMTVSARGSSLVILFGSSAFSRWLLLPQLDIGCSMADPEDLFWNTEKLSEHLNYPDTLSTVQAIAFLYRNELIHR
;
A
#
# COMPACT_ATOMS: atom_id res chain seq x y z
N MET A 1 -20.08 -9.08 -0.05
CA MET A 1 -19.51 -8.46 -1.27
C MET A 1 -18.04 -8.25 -0.99
N THR A 2 -17.16 -8.96 -1.69
CA THR A 2 -15.71 -8.76 -1.57
C THR A 2 -15.39 -7.49 -2.34
N ASN A 3 -14.95 -6.44 -1.64
CA ASN A 3 -14.57 -5.19 -2.29
C ASN A 3 -13.22 -5.43 -2.99
N CYS A 4 -13.26 -5.50 -4.32
CA CYS A 4 -12.08 -5.53 -5.18
C CYS A 4 -11.95 -4.17 -5.87
N PHE A 5 -10.79 -3.53 -5.77
CA PHE A 5 -10.51 -2.26 -6.42
C PHE A 5 -9.37 -2.45 -7.42
N GLU A 6 -9.57 -2.04 -8.66
CA GLU A 6 -8.54 -2.08 -9.69
C GLU A 6 -7.96 -0.68 -9.91
N PHE A 7 -6.64 -0.59 -10.07
CA PHE A 7 -5.95 0.67 -10.33
C PHE A 7 -4.69 0.45 -11.18
N MET A 8 -4.19 1.53 -11.77
CA MET A 8 -2.95 1.51 -12.55
C MET A 8 -1.80 2.11 -11.73
N VAL A 9 -0.79 1.29 -11.44
CA VAL A 9 0.45 1.76 -10.82
C VAL A 9 1.23 2.57 -11.85
N GLN A 10 1.69 3.76 -11.46
CA GLN A 10 2.43 4.69 -12.32
C GLN A 10 3.89 4.80 -11.86
N ASP A 11 4.82 4.28 -12.65
CA ASP A 11 6.26 4.42 -12.41
C ASP A 11 6.82 5.56 -13.25
N LYS A 12 6.85 6.75 -12.65
CA LYS A 12 7.35 7.96 -13.30
C LYS A 12 8.85 7.91 -13.60
N LEU A 13 9.63 7.14 -12.83
CA LEU A 13 11.08 7.04 -13.02
C LEU A 13 11.43 6.23 -14.26
N ASN A 14 10.75 5.09 -14.48
CA ASN A 14 11.00 4.24 -15.63
C ASN A 14 10.01 4.45 -16.79
N HIS A 15 9.17 5.48 -16.73
CA HIS A 15 8.11 5.77 -17.71
C HIS A 15 7.25 4.54 -18.03
N SER A 16 6.87 3.79 -17.00
CA SER A 16 6.11 2.55 -17.15
C SER A 16 4.87 2.53 -16.25
N SER A 17 3.95 1.62 -16.54
CA SER A 17 2.75 1.42 -15.72
C SER A 17 2.27 -0.01 -15.81
N TRP A 18 1.62 -0.51 -14.76
CA TRP A 18 1.04 -1.85 -14.75
C TRP A 18 -0.27 -1.89 -13.95
N PRO A 19 -1.18 -2.82 -14.27
CA PRO A 19 -2.39 -3.01 -13.50
C PRO A 19 -2.07 -3.63 -12.13
N ALA A 20 -2.83 -3.21 -11.13
CA ALA A 20 -2.81 -3.77 -9.79
C ALA A 20 -4.24 -3.81 -9.23
N SER A 21 -4.44 -4.63 -8.20
CA SER A 21 -5.72 -4.74 -7.51
C SER A 21 -5.56 -4.78 -6.00
N ILE A 22 -6.58 -4.29 -5.31
CA ILE A 22 -6.74 -4.40 -3.86
C ILE A 22 -7.93 -5.33 -3.62
N SER A 23 -7.72 -6.42 -2.90
CA SER A 23 -8.77 -7.34 -2.44
C SER A 23 -8.74 -7.50 -0.92
N ASP A 24 -9.71 -8.24 -0.37
CA ASP A 24 -9.76 -8.58 1.06
C ASP A 24 -9.64 -7.34 1.96
N PHE A 25 -10.24 -6.23 1.52
CA PHE A 25 -10.19 -4.95 2.22
C PHE A 25 -11.12 -4.96 3.44
N HIS A 26 -10.54 -4.86 4.63
CA HIS A 26 -11.24 -4.90 5.91
C HIS A 26 -10.79 -3.75 6.81
N ASP A 27 -11.74 -2.94 7.28
CA ASP A 27 -11.49 -2.03 8.40
C ASP A 27 -11.57 -2.83 9.72
N CYS A 28 -10.44 -2.93 10.41
CA CYS A 28 -10.31 -3.64 11.68
C CYS A 28 -10.38 -2.68 12.88
N GLY A 29 -10.85 -1.45 12.69
CA GLY A 29 -11.03 -0.42 13.72
C GLY A 29 -9.75 0.34 14.08
N LEU A 30 -8.61 -0.34 14.23
CA LEU A 30 -7.31 0.30 14.47
C LEU A 30 -6.42 0.36 13.22
N PHE A 31 -6.64 -0.56 12.29
CA PHE A 31 -5.90 -0.67 11.05
C PHE A 31 -6.81 -1.19 9.94
N PHE A 32 -6.34 -1.11 8.71
CA PHE A 32 -6.95 -1.72 7.54
C PHE A 32 -6.12 -2.93 7.13
N GLN A 33 -6.77 -4.06 6.88
CA GLN A 33 -6.16 -5.21 6.24
C GLN A 33 -6.56 -5.24 4.78
N MET A 34 -5.63 -5.55 3.89
CA MET A 34 -5.91 -5.76 2.47
C MET A 34 -4.84 -6.63 1.80
N THR A 35 -5.18 -7.19 0.66
CA THR A 35 -4.23 -7.84 -0.24
C THR A 35 -3.97 -6.91 -1.42
N VAL A 36 -2.71 -6.59 -1.69
CA VAL A 36 -2.29 -5.85 -2.89
C VAL A 36 -1.65 -6.82 -3.87
N SER A 37 -2.21 -6.93 -5.07
CA SER A 37 -1.72 -7.82 -6.13
C SER A 37 -1.25 -7.02 -7.33
N ALA A 38 -0.04 -7.28 -7.79
CA ALA A 38 0.55 -6.64 -8.97
C ALA A 38 1.66 -7.52 -9.55
N ARG A 39 1.79 -7.54 -10.88
CA ARG A 39 2.89 -8.22 -11.60
C ARG A 39 3.16 -9.68 -11.16
N GLY A 40 2.12 -10.43 -10.81
CA GLY A 40 2.23 -11.83 -10.38
C GLY A 40 2.64 -12.03 -8.91
N SER A 41 2.77 -10.94 -8.14
CA SER A 41 2.96 -10.94 -6.69
C SER A 41 1.67 -10.52 -5.99
N SER A 42 1.45 -11.02 -4.77
CA SER A 42 0.34 -10.65 -3.90
C SER A 42 0.84 -10.53 -2.46
N LEU A 43 0.60 -9.38 -1.85
CA LEU A 43 1.06 -9.06 -0.50
C LEU A 43 -0.13 -8.75 0.41
N VAL A 44 -0.24 -9.47 1.52
CA VAL A 44 -1.14 -9.08 2.61
C VAL A 44 -0.49 -7.98 3.41
N ILE A 45 -1.15 -6.82 3.48
CA ILE A 45 -0.67 -5.65 4.20
C ILE A 45 -1.65 -5.24 5.29
N LEU A 46 -1.10 -4.75 6.39
CA LEU A 46 -1.84 -4.07 7.46
C LEU A 46 -1.38 -2.62 7.50
N PHE A 47 -2.30 -1.68 7.25
CA PHE A 47 -2.01 -0.25 7.29
C PHE A 47 -2.75 0.40 8.44
N GLY A 48 -2.03 1.05 9.34
CA GLY A 48 -2.61 1.70 10.51
C GLY A 48 -2.01 3.07 10.78
N SER A 49 -2.69 3.81 11.65
CA SER A 49 -2.19 5.07 12.17
C SER A 49 -2.39 5.18 13.67
N SER A 50 -1.56 6.03 14.27
CA SER A 50 -1.62 6.46 15.65
C SER A 50 -1.59 7.98 15.71
N ALA A 51 -1.74 8.56 16.90
CA ALA A 51 -1.68 10.01 17.09
C ALA A 51 -0.37 10.67 16.60
N PHE A 52 0.71 9.90 16.45
CA PHE A 52 2.05 10.43 16.15
C PHE A 52 2.70 9.83 14.89
N SER A 53 2.13 8.76 14.31
CA SER A 53 2.74 8.09 13.16
C SER A 53 1.76 7.20 12.40
N ARG A 54 2.06 6.98 11.12
CA ARG A 54 1.45 5.92 10.30
C ARG A 54 2.44 4.78 10.12
N TRP A 55 1.92 3.59 9.88
CA TRP A 55 2.72 2.39 9.76
C TRP A 55 2.10 1.39 8.80
N LEU A 56 2.97 0.57 8.23
CA LEU A 56 2.65 -0.55 7.37
C LEU A 56 3.31 -1.80 7.94
N LEU A 57 2.56 -2.90 8.04
CA LEU A 57 3.09 -4.23 8.34
C LEU A 57 2.82 -5.17 7.16
N LEU A 58 3.80 -6.01 6.83
CA LEU A 58 3.67 -7.15 5.93
C LEU A 58 3.93 -8.42 6.73
N PRO A 59 2.91 -8.99 7.41
CA PRO A 59 3.12 -10.04 8.40
C PRO A 59 3.80 -11.30 7.85
N GLN A 60 3.52 -11.65 6.59
CA GLN A 60 4.09 -12.82 5.93
C GLN A 60 5.59 -12.71 5.68
N LEU A 61 6.12 -11.49 5.70
CA LEU A 61 7.53 -11.18 5.43
C LEU A 61 8.29 -10.71 6.68
N ASP A 62 7.61 -10.63 7.84
CA ASP A 62 8.16 -10.07 9.08
C ASP A 62 8.72 -8.64 8.91
N ILE A 63 8.03 -7.82 8.10
CA ILE A 63 8.42 -6.43 7.82
C ILE A 63 7.43 -5.47 8.49
N GLY A 64 7.97 -4.45 9.16
CA GLY A 64 7.23 -3.27 9.60
C GLY A 64 7.96 -1.98 9.20
N CYS A 65 7.22 -1.00 8.68
CA CYS A 65 7.78 0.24 8.17
C CYS A 65 6.94 1.45 8.63
N SER A 66 7.62 2.52 9.02
CA SER A 66 6.99 3.82 9.28
C SER A 66 6.59 4.47 7.96
N MET A 67 5.38 5.02 7.92
CA MET A 67 4.84 5.68 6.74
C MET A 67 4.62 7.17 7.04
N ALA A 68 4.84 8.02 6.03
CA ALA A 68 4.43 9.41 6.05
C ALA A 68 2.96 9.54 5.64
N ASP A 69 2.59 10.69 5.09
CA ASP A 69 1.26 10.86 4.49
C ASP A 69 1.04 9.87 3.33
N PRO A 70 -0.14 9.24 3.19
CA PRO A 70 -0.44 8.35 2.07
C PRO A 70 -0.14 8.94 0.70
N GLU A 71 -0.25 10.26 0.53
CA GLU A 71 0.04 10.92 -0.74
C GLU A 71 1.53 11.25 -0.94
N ASP A 72 2.38 11.13 0.08
CA ASP A 72 3.83 11.24 -0.03
C ASP A 72 4.44 9.97 -0.64
N LEU A 73 4.19 9.79 -1.94
CA LEU A 73 4.65 8.62 -2.68
C LEU A 73 6.19 8.53 -2.70
N PHE A 74 6.91 9.65 -2.64
CA PHE A 74 8.36 9.67 -2.71
C PHE A 74 8.96 9.07 -1.42
N TRP A 75 8.60 9.63 -0.27
CA TRP A 75 9.13 9.17 1.02
C TRP A 75 8.69 7.74 1.34
N ASN A 76 7.42 7.42 1.10
CA ASN A 76 6.90 6.08 1.37
C ASN A 76 7.54 5.02 0.47
N THR A 77 7.82 5.35 -0.80
CA THR A 77 8.52 4.43 -1.72
C THR A 77 9.97 4.25 -1.29
N GLU A 78 10.67 5.32 -0.93
CA GLU A 78 12.05 5.24 -0.44
C GLU A 78 12.15 4.35 0.80
N LYS A 79 11.31 4.60 1.80
CA LYS A 79 11.30 3.85 3.06
C LYS A 79 10.97 2.38 2.89
N LEU A 80 9.93 2.05 2.12
CA LEU A 80 9.52 0.66 1.94
C LEU A 80 10.47 -0.12 1.01
N SER A 81 11.17 0.57 0.10
CA SER A 81 12.20 -0.04 -0.77
C SER A 81 13.43 -0.52 0.00
N GLU A 82 13.61 -0.11 1.27
CA GLU A 82 14.63 -0.68 2.15
C GLU A 82 14.34 -2.16 2.49
N HIS A 83 13.11 -2.63 2.28
CA HIS A 83 12.65 -3.97 2.66
C HIS A 83 12.06 -4.80 1.52
N LEU A 84 11.52 -4.16 0.49
CA LEU A 84 10.86 -4.82 -0.65
C LEU A 84 11.53 -4.47 -1.98
N ASN A 85 11.34 -5.32 -2.99
CA ASN A 85 11.71 -4.94 -4.35
C ASN A 85 10.89 -3.72 -4.82
N TYR A 86 11.43 -2.98 -5.78
CA TYR A 86 10.84 -1.72 -6.22
C TYR A 86 9.40 -1.86 -6.79
N PRO A 87 9.08 -2.86 -7.66
CA PRO A 87 7.71 -3.03 -8.14
C PRO A 87 6.68 -3.32 -7.04
N ASP A 88 7.00 -4.18 -6.07
CA ASP A 88 6.11 -4.49 -4.94
C ASP A 88 5.94 -3.27 -4.03
N THR A 89 7.03 -2.55 -3.79
CA THR A 89 7.02 -1.29 -3.04
C THR A 89 6.08 -0.28 -3.68
N LEU A 90 6.27 0.01 -4.96
CA LEU A 90 5.52 1.05 -5.66
C LEU A 90 4.03 0.68 -5.75
N SER A 91 3.72 -0.60 -5.98
CA SER A 91 2.34 -1.11 -6.01
C SER A 91 1.66 -0.94 -4.64
N THR A 92 2.37 -1.26 -3.56
CA THR A 92 1.86 -1.14 -2.18
C THR A 92 1.61 0.32 -1.79
N VAL A 93 2.59 1.21 -2.05
CA VAL A 93 2.47 2.64 -1.73
C VAL A 93 1.33 3.28 -2.52
N GLN A 94 1.21 2.99 -3.82
CA GLN A 94 0.12 3.54 -4.63
C GLN A 94 -1.24 2.94 -4.29
N ALA A 95 -1.33 1.70 -3.79
CA ALA A 95 -2.57 1.14 -3.28
C ALA A 95 -3.09 1.93 -2.06
N ILE A 96 -2.20 2.23 -1.10
CA ILE A 96 -2.55 3.02 0.08
C ILE A 96 -2.99 4.43 -0.34
N ALA A 97 -2.25 5.08 -1.24
CA ALA A 97 -2.60 6.39 -1.77
C ALA A 97 -3.94 6.38 -2.54
N PHE A 98 -4.21 5.32 -3.31
CA PHE A 98 -5.47 5.15 -4.02
C PHE A 98 -6.64 5.09 -3.04
N LEU A 99 -6.55 4.27 -2.00
CA LEU A 99 -7.61 4.18 -1.00
C LEU A 99 -7.82 5.50 -0.26
N TYR A 100 -6.73 6.21 0.05
CA TYR A 100 -6.79 7.50 0.74
C TYR A 100 -7.49 8.57 -0.09
N ARG A 101 -7.13 8.70 -1.38
CA ARG A 101 -7.76 9.65 -2.32
C ARG A 101 -9.24 9.37 -2.57
N ASN A 102 -9.66 8.12 -2.42
CA ASN A 102 -11.05 7.71 -2.57
C ASN A 102 -11.80 7.68 -1.23
N GLU A 103 -11.23 8.25 -0.16
CA GLU A 103 -11.83 8.35 1.17
C GLU A 103 -12.21 6.99 1.80
N LEU A 104 -11.58 5.91 1.35
CA LEU A 104 -11.78 4.55 1.86
C LEU A 104 -10.93 4.28 3.11
N ILE A 105 -9.80 4.99 3.23
CA ILE A 105 -9.00 5.07 4.45
C ILE A 105 -8.83 6.54 4.81
N HIS A 106 -8.94 6.86 6.09
CA HIS A 106 -8.99 8.24 6.62
C HIS A 106 -8.01 8.44 7.79
N ARG A 107 -7.15 7.45 8.02
CA ARG A 107 -6.25 7.34 9.17
C ARG A 107 -4.83 7.80 8.83
#